data_AF-A0A4Z2ETI2-F1
#
_entry.id   AF-A0A4Z2ETI2-F1
#
_cell.length_a   1.000
_cell.length_b   1.000
_cell.length_c   1.000
_cell.angle_alpha   90.00
_cell.angle_beta   90.00
_cell.angle_gamma   90.00
#
_symmetry.space_group_name_H-M   'P 1'
#
loop_
_entity.id
_entity.type
_entity.pdbx_description
1 polymer ?
#
loop_
_entity_poly.entity_id
_entity_poly.type
_entity_poly.pdbx_seq_one_letter_code
_entity_poly.pdbx_strand_id
1 'polypeptide(L)'
;MTCFNDVLLERRSASDRSGKGIGKGLMSKVAEVGKKKQCVRLHLTVLDWNTPARDFYAAKGAQDLTASKGLHILLFDGRDLDNLANEAPED
;
A
#
# COMPACT_ATOMS: atom_id res chain seq x y z
N MET A 1 -2.57 15.96 -4.28
CA MET A 1 -2.05 15.07 -5.35
C MET A 1 -1.31 13.90 -4.69
N THR A 2 -2.00 12.78 -4.50
CA THR A 2 -1.42 11.50 -4.05
C THR A 2 -1.12 10.69 -5.30
N CYS A 3 0.07 10.10 -5.42
CA CYS A 3 0.49 9.48 -6.69
C CYS A 3 0.47 7.96 -6.68
N PHE A 4 0.22 7.35 -5.52
CA PHE A 4 0.09 5.90 -5.37
C PHE A 4 -0.91 5.67 -4.25
N ASN A 5 -2.08 5.13 -4.59
CA ASN A 5 -3.09 4.81 -3.58
C ASN A 5 -2.88 3.44 -2.96
N ASP A 6 -2.33 2.45 -3.68
CA ASP A 6 -2.09 1.13 -3.11
C ASP A 6 -0.89 0.43 -3.75
N VAL A 7 0.17 0.26 -2.96
CA VAL A 7 1.19 -0.77 -3.21
C VAL A 7 0.93 -1.88 -2.21
N LEU A 8 0.35 -2.99 -2.66
CA LEU A 8 0.08 -4.15 -1.83
C LEU A 8 1.35 -5.00 -1.69
N LEU A 9 1.90 -5.06 -0.49
CA LEU A 9 3.11 -5.83 -0.20
C LEU A 9 2.73 -7.24 0.27
N GLU A 10 2.26 -8.08 -0.66
CA GLU A 10 1.73 -9.43 -0.35
C GLU A 10 2.77 -10.52 -0.13
N ARG A 11 4.03 -10.33 -0.58
CA ARG A 11 4.99 -11.44 -0.60
C ARG A 11 6.21 -11.23 0.28
N ARG A 12 6.42 -12.21 1.17
CA ARG A 12 7.74 -12.61 1.64
C ARG A 12 8.55 -13.02 0.41
N SER A 13 9.64 -12.34 0.09
CA SER A 13 10.64 -12.94 -0.80
C SER A 13 11.26 -14.09 0.00
N ALA A 14 10.71 -15.30 -0.16
CA ALA A 14 11.12 -16.51 0.54
C ALA A 14 12.41 -17.14 -0.04
N SER A 15 13.21 -16.39 -0.79
CA SER A 15 14.58 -16.78 -1.14
C SER A 15 15.55 -15.60 -0.93
N ASP A 16 16.28 -15.70 0.18
CA ASP A 16 17.74 -15.53 0.21
C ASP A 16 18.36 -14.14 -0.08
N ARG A 17 17.66 -13.02 0.18
CA ARG A 17 18.27 -11.66 0.18
C ARG A 17 17.75 -10.68 1.24
N SER A 18 17.31 -11.16 2.39
CA SER A 18 16.94 -10.30 3.53
C SER A 18 18.09 -9.41 4.06
N GLY A 19 19.32 -9.55 3.54
CA GLY A 19 20.49 -8.75 3.93
C GLY A 19 21.06 -7.78 2.88
N LYS A 20 20.46 -7.63 1.68
CA LYS A 20 21.06 -6.82 0.59
C LYS A 20 20.37 -5.48 0.27
N GLY A 21 19.38 -5.07 1.05
CA GLY A 21 18.78 -3.73 0.92
C GLY A 21 17.99 -3.48 -0.37
N ILE A 22 17.65 -4.52 -1.14
CA ILE A 22 16.95 -4.40 -2.43
C ILE A 22 15.56 -3.76 -2.25
N GLY A 23 14.78 -4.20 -1.26
CA GLY A 23 13.47 -3.61 -0.96
C GLY A 23 13.56 -2.13 -0.56
N LYS A 24 14.62 -1.76 0.19
CA LYS A 24 14.91 -0.36 0.54
C LYS A 24 15.21 0.48 -0.70
N GLY A 25 16.04 -0.04 -1.60
CA GLY A 25 16.41 0.65 -2.84
C GLY A 25 15.18 0.92 -3.73
N LEU A 26 14.33 -0.10 -3.91
CA LEU A 26 13.11 0.02 -4.70
C LEU A 26 12.18 1.09 -4.14
N MET A 27 11.81 1.00 -2.86
CA MET A 27 10.86 1.95 -2.28
C MET A 27 11.41 3.38 -2.22
N SER A 28 12.73 3.54 -1.99
CA SER A 28 13.37 4.85 -2.05
C SER A 28 13.30 5.45 -3.46
N LYS A 29 13.46 4.62 -4.50
CA LYS A 29 13.35 5.08 -5.89
C LYS A 29 11.92 5.47 -6.26
N VAL A 30 10.92 4.72 -5.77
CA VAL A 30 9.50 5.08 -5.93
C VAL A 30 9.22 6.44 -5.28
N ALA A 31 9.69 6.65 -4.05
CA ALA A 31 9.54 7.94 -3.37
C ALA A 31 10.24 9.09 -4.13
N GLU A 32 11.44 8.88 -4.67
CA GLU A 32 12.17 9.85 -5.49
C GLU A 32 11.36 10.24 -6.74
N VAL A 33 10.84 9.26 -7.48
CA VAL A 33 10.00 9.49 -8.67
C VAL A 33 8.71 10.22 -8.28
N GLY A 34 8.08 9.85 -7.17
CA GLY A 34 6.93 10.56 -6.64
C GLY A 34 7.24 12.03 -6.34
N LYS A 35 8.34 12.32 -5.65
CA LYS A 35 8.74 13.71 -5.38
C LYS A 35 8.97 14.52 -6.66
N LYS A 36 9.59 13.93 -7.68
CA LYS A 36 9.77 14.56 -9.01
C LYS A 36 8.45 14.89 -9.70
N LYS A 37 7.39 14.12 -9.44
CA LYS A 37 6.03 14.34 -9.93
C LYS A 37 5.16 15.19 -8.99
N GLN A 38 5.77 15.93 -8.05
CA GLN A 38 5.08 16.76 -7.06
C GLN A 38 4.09 16.00 -6.16
N CYS A 39 4.33 14.70 -5.97
CA CYS A 39 3.56 13.89 -5.05
C CYS A 39 3.93 14.23 -3.61
N VAL A 40 2.93 14.37 -2.75
CA VAL A 40 3.13 14.72 -1.33
C VAL A 40 2.90 13.54 -0.39
N ARG A 41 2.28 12.46 -0.88
CA ARG A 41 1.91 11.27 -0.10
C ARG A 41 2.20 10.00 -0.88
N LEU A 42 2.63 8.98 -0.15
CA LEU A 42 2.78 7.60 -0.59
C LEU A 42 1.91 6.74 0.33
N HIS A 43 0.88 6.10 -0.22
CA HIS A 43 0.10 5.09 0.50
C HIS A 43 0.57 3.69 0.10
N LEU A 44 0.59 2.79 1.07
CA LEU A 44 0.99 1.41 0.92
C LEU A 44 0.15 0.55 1.87
N THR A 45 -0.19 -0.64 1.42
CA THR A 45 -0.99 -1.60 2.18
C THR A 45 -0.10 -2.79 2.52
N VAL A 46 0.03 -3.05 3.83
CA VAL A 46 0.83 -4.15 4.37
C VAL A 46 -0.12 -5.14 5.01
N LEU A 47 -0.02 -6.42 4.63
CA LEU A 47 -0.79 -7.48 5.27
C LEU A 47 -0.39 -7.60 6.75
N ASP A 48 -1.37 -7.87 7.61
CA ASP A 48 -1.19 -7.87 9.08
C ASP A 48 -0.06 -8.79 9.56
N TRP A 49 0.12 -9.94 8.92
CA TRP A 49 1.17 -10.90 9.27
C TRP A 49 2.60 -10.39 8.98
N ASN A 50 2.77 -9.28 8.25
CA ASN A 50 4.07 -8.75 7.84
C ASN A 50 4.60 -7.67 8.80
N THR A 51 4.66 -7.99 10.10
CA THR A 51 5.24 -7.12 11.14
C THR A 51 6.61 -6.55 10.77
N PRO A 52 7.56 -7.32 10.21
CA PRO A 52 8.88 -6.77 9.85
C PRO A 52 8.81 -5.61 8.84
N ALA A 53 7.86 -5.65 7.89
CA ALA A 53 7.66 -4.56 6.95
C ALA A 53 7.01 -3.34 7.62
N ARG A 54 6.00 -3.56 8.49
CA ARG A 54 5.37 -2.48 9.26
C ARG A 54 6.38 -1.72 10.10
N ASP A 55 7.22 -2.44 10.86
CA ASP A 55 8.27 -1.86 11.69
C ASP A 55 9.31 -1.10 10.84
N PHE A 56 9.70 -1.67 9.70
CA PHE A 56 10.62 -1.02 8.77
C PHE A 56 10.11 0.31 8.23
N TYR A 57 8.83 0.40 7.86
CA TYR A 57 8.23 1.64 7.37
C TYR A 57 7.91 2.62 8.49
N ALA A 58 7.49 2.14 9.67
CA ALA A 58 7.30 2.97 10.87
C ALA A 58 8.62 3.66 11.27
N ALA A 59 9.74 2.95 11.24
CA ALA A 59 11.08 3.52 11.47
C ALA A 59 11.50 4.60 10.45
N LYS A 60 10.76 4.74 9.32
CA LYS A 60 10.95 5.78 8.30
C LYS A 60 9.91 6.90 8.38
N GLY A 61 9.05 6.88 9.40
CA GLY A 61 8.00 7.88 9.60
C GLY A 61 6.66 7.56 8.94
N ALA A 62 6.46 6.34 8.42
CA ALA A 62 5.13 5.92 7.99
C ALA A 62 4.20 5.77 9.20
N GLN A 63 2.94 6.16 9.05
CA GLN A 63 1.91 6.01 10.08
C GLN A 63 0.98 4.87 9.70
N ASP A 64 0.72 3.96 10.63
CA ASP A 64 -0.31 2.94 10.47
C ASP A 64 -1.69 3.59 10.60
N LEU A 65 -2.36 3.80 9.47
CA LEU A 65 -3.67 4.44 9.42
C LEU A 65 -4.80 3.52 9.90
N THR A 66 -4.63 2.20 9.81
CA THR A 66 -5.60 1.24 10.36
C THR A 66 -5.59 1.33 11.88
N ALA A 67 -4.42 1.33 12.51
CA ALA A 67 -4.30 1.46 13.96
C ALA A 67 -4.65 2.86 14.47
N SER A 68 -4.19 3.92 13.80
CA SER A 68 -4.34 5.30 14.30
C SER A 68 -5.67 5.97 13.96
N LYS A 69 -6.32 5.58 12.86
CA LYS A 69 -7.53 6.23 12.35
C LYS A 69 -8.71 5.29 12.14
N GLY A 70 -8.54 3.99 12.42
CA GLY A 70 -9.59 2.99 12.21
C GLY A 70 -9.95 2.80 10.74
N LEU A 71 -8.99 2.98 9.83
CA LEU A 71 -9.24 2.83 8.39
C LEU A 71 -9.45 1.35 8.03
N HIS A 72 -10.57 1.06 7.37
CA HIS A 72 -10.87 -0.24 6.77
C HIS A 72 -10.65 -0.20 5.26
N ILE A 73 -9.99 -1.21 4.70
CA ILE A 73 -9.85 -1.40 3.25
C ILE A 73 -10.97 -2.34 2.82
N LEU A 74 -11.85 -1.88 1.92
CA LEU A 74 -12.93 -2.66 1.34
C LEU A 74 -12.64 -2.92 -0.13
N LEU A 75 -12.90 -4.15 -0.59
CA LEU A 75 -12.75 -4.58 -1.97
C LEU A 75 -14.07 -5.21 -2.42
N PHE A 76 -14.67 -4.64 -3.46
CA PHE A 76 -15.71 -5.32 -4.23
C PHE A 76 -15.00 -5.99 -5.42
N ASP A 77 -15.16 -7.31 -5.56
CA ASP A 77 -14.54 -8.08 -6.64
C ASP A 77 -15.59 -8.87 -7.42
N GLY A 78 -15.33 -9.04 -8.72
CA GLY A 78 -16.17 -9.79 -9.66
C GLY A 78 -17.66 -9.51 -9.50
N ARG A 79 -18.41 -10.58 -9.17
CA ARG A 79 -19.88 -10.56 -9.05
C ARG A 79 -20.39 -9.54 -8.04
N ASP A 80 -19.66 -9.29 -6.95
CA ASP A 80 -20.11 -8.34 -5.93
C ASP A 80 -20.01 -6.90 -6.43
N LEU A 81 -19.03 -6.60 -7.30
CA LEU A 81 -18.94 -5.30 -7.98
C LEU A 81 -20.04 -5.15 -9.04
N ASP A 82 -20.30 -6.21 -9.82
CA ASP A 82 -21.38 -6.21 -10.82
C ASP A 82 -22.75 -5.98 -10.17
N ASN A 83 -23.02 -6.66 -9.05
CA ASN A 83 -24.26 -6.47 -8.28
C ASN A 83 -24.40 -5.03 -7.80
N LEU A 84 -23.35 -4.45 -7.24
CA LEU A 84 -23.36 -3.07 -6.77
C LEU A 84 -23.59 -2.07 -7.91
N ALA A 85 -23.03 -2.32 -9.10
CA ALA A 85 -23.25 -1.48 -10.26
C ALA A 85 -24.72 -1.50 -10.75
N ASN A 86 -25.39 -2.65 -10.66
CA ASN A 86 -26.80 -2.79 -11.06
C ASN A 86 -27.80 -2.11 -10.10
N GLU A 87 -27.36 -1.64 -8.93
CA GLU A 87 -28.18 -0.85 -8.00
C GLU A 87 -28.25 0.65 -8.38
N ALA A 88 -27.47 1.09 -9.38
CA ALA A 88 -27.50 2.47 -9.83
C ALA A 88 -28.88 2.82 -10.45
N PRO A 89 -29.47 3.98 -10.12
CA PRO A 89 -30.73 4.40 -10.73
C PRO A 89 -30.57 4.61 -12.24
N GLU A 90 -31.60 4.25 -13.00
CA GLU A 90 -31.64 4.54 -14.45
C GLU A 90 -31.92 6.05 -14.67
N ASP A 91 -31.20 6.64 -15.62
CA ASP A 91 -31.37 8.03 -16.07
C ASP A 91 -32.63 8.25 -16.92
#